data_AF-A0A316ZQW0-F1
#
_entry.id   AF-A0A316ZQW0-F1
#
_cell.length_a   1.000
_cell.length_b   1.000
_cell.length_c   1.000
_cell.angle_alpha   90.00
_cell.angle_beta   90.00
_cell.angle_gamma   90.00
#
_symmetry.space_group_name_H-M   'P 1'
#
loop_
_entity.id
_entity.type
_entity.pdbx_description
1 polymer ?
#
loop_
_entity_poly.entity_id
_entity_poly.type
_entity_poly.pdbx_seq_one_letter_code
_entity_poly.pdbx_strand_id
1 'polypeptide(L)'
;MQAHALTSRLVSALDAYKELNEPEAECLPNGTIGRNPTQAHVSPDFPFLSVLASGGHTLLIHSASLTDHRVLGSTNDIAIGECLDKIARVVLPPEVLQATKSTMYGALLEDFAFPVSLREEPASHDTPTLSSDLPVCSADKYKNTFQHQYSWYEVPLNNEDSMIRNVTAWGWALNRPLTKSGGGIKINSLEMSFSGITTMIERIVRYGMDPITRKLNKKERAATEVSLEERRDLARETMRAAFEHVASRVVLGLQSQQELLEANPAVVMAGGVAANSFFRHILASNLCTHGCSHVELYFPPPKFCTDNAAMIAWTGLEMFEAGYIDPLSIRAIRKWPLDDLLHPPSDG
;
A
#
# COMPACT_ATOMS: atom_id res chain seq x y z
N MET A 1 -11.07 11.10 -4.48
CA MET A 1 -9.71 10.99 -3.90
C MET A 1 -9.73 11.33 -2.42
N GLN A 2 -10.28 12.47 -2.01
CA GLN A 2 -10.43 12.83 -0.58
C GLN A 2 -11.04 11.71 0.26
N ALA A 3 -12.13 11.09 -0.21
CA ALA A 3 -12.77 9.99 0.50
C ALA A 3 -11.88 8.78 0.78
N HIS A 4 -10.91 8.49 -0.12
CA HIS A 4 -9.91 7.44 0.12
C HIS A 4 -8.88 7.85 1.17
N ALA A 5 -8.51 9.13 1.24
CA ALA A 5 -7.58 9.64 2.24
C ALA A 5 -8.21 9.63 3.65
N LEU A 6 -9.52 9.84 3.75
CA LEU A 6 -10.26 9.83 5.02
C LEU A 6 -10.78 8.43 5.43
N THR A 7 -10.47 7.37 4.68
CA THR A 7 -10.99 6.02 4.98
C THR A 7 -10.62 5.54 6.39
N SER A 8 -9.41 5.82 6.88
CA SER A 8 -9.03 5.44 8.26
C SER A 8 -9.87 6.16 9.32
N ARG A 9 -10.25 7.42 9.06
CA ARG A 9 -11.10 8.21 9.93
C ARG A 9 -12.52 7.65 10.00
N LEU A 10 -13.06 7.21 8.86
CA LEU A 10 -14.31 6.44 8.83
C LEU A 10 -14.22 5.18 9.70
N VAL A 11 -13.16 4.40 9.54
CA VAL A 11 -12.99 3.15 10.30
C VAL A 11 -12.89 3.43 11.79
N SER A 12 -12.08 4.41 12.19
CA SER A 12 -11.95 4.86 13.59
C SER A 12 -13.31 5.25 14.18
N ALA A 13 -14.12 6.01 13.44
CA ALA A 13 -15.45 6.40 13.89
C ALA A 13 -16.43 5.22 14.00
N LEU A 14 -16.37 4.27 13.07
CA LEU A 14 -17.20 3.06 13.12
C LEU A 14 -16.81 2.17 14.31
N ASP A 15 -15.52 2.04 14.60
CA ASP A 15 -15.04 1.23 15.71
C ASP A 15 -15.42 1.88 17.05
N ALA A 16 -15.24 3.19 17.20
CA ALA A 16 -15.72 3.92 18.37
C ALA A 16 -17.25 3.81 18.55
N TYR A 17 -18.02 3.80 17.45
CA TYR A 17 -19.46 3.57 17.51
C TYR A 17 -19.81 2.15 17.98
N LYS A 18 -19.07 1.12 17.55
CA LYS A 18 -19.29 -0.26 18.02
C LYS A 18 -19.01 -0.36 19.52
N GLU A 19 -17.89 0.18 19.99
CA GLU A 19 -17.52 0.17 21.42
C GLU A 19 -18.58 0.83 22.30
N LEU A 20 -19.25 1.89 21.81
CA LEU A 20 -20.35 2.55 22.52
C LEU A 20 -21.65 1.72 22.56
N ASN A 21 -21.84 0.77 21.64
CA ASN A 21 -23.08 0.01 21.46
C ASN A 21 -22.92 -1.50 21.77
N GLU A 22 -21.75 -1.95 22.24
CA GLU A 22 -21.60 -3.32 22.74
C GLU A 22 -22.38 -3.50 24.06
N PRO A 23 -23.26 -4.53 24.15
CA PRO A 23 -23.93 -4.83 25.41
C PRO A 23 -22.93 -5.49 26.37
N GLU A 24 -22.65 -4.77 27.47
CA GLU A 24 -22.01 -5.18 28.74
C GLU A 24 -20.55 -4.75 28.98
N ALA A 25 -20.40 -3.69 29.78
CA ALA A 25 -19.56 -3.78 30.97
C ALA A 25 -20.47 -3.64 32.20
N GLU A 26 -20.40 -4.66 33.05
CA GLU A 26 -21.14 -4.91 34.28
C GLU A 26 -21.37 -3.65 35.16
N CYS A 27 -22.50 -3.66 35.86
CA CYS A 27 -22.79 -2.78 36.99
C CYS A 27 -21.61 -2.73 37.97
N LEU A 28 -20.82 -1.65 37.93
CA LEU A 28 -19.95 -1.29 39.05
C LEU A 28 -20.83 -0.99 40.27
N PRO A 29 -20.52 -1.51 41.48
CA PRO A 29 -21.38 -1.38 42.66
C PRO A 29 -21.55 0.04 43.21
N ASN A 30 -20.90 1.05 42.63
CA ASN A 30 -20.97 2.44 43.07
C ASN A 30 -21.44 3.30 41.92
N GLY A 31 -22.74 3.67 41.96
CA GLY A 31 -23.48 4.44 40.96
C GLY A 31 -22.86 5.79 40.59
N THR A 32 -21.75 5.74 39.86
CA THR A 32 -21.16 6.89 39.19
C THR A 32 -21.65 6.84 37.76
N ILE A 33 -22.48 7.82 37.41
CA ILE A 33 -23.05 8.00 36.07
C ILE A 33 -21.91 7.94 35.06
N GLY A 34 -22.02 6.98 34.13
CA GLY A 34 -21.06 6.76 33.04
C GLY A 34 -20.78 8.03 32.26
N ARG A 35 -19.53 8.16 31.81
CA ARG A 35 -18.98 9.27 31.03
C ARG A 35 -20.01 9.86 30.05
N ASN A 36 -20.18 11.19 30.09
CA ASN A 36 -20.83 11.93 29.01
C ASN A 36 -20.21 11.52 27.66
N PRO A 37 -20.98 11.29 26.59
CA PRO A 37 -20.47 10.98 25.26
C PRO A 37 -19.92 12.26 24.62
N THR A 38 -18.82 12.78 25.16
CA THR A 38 -18.05 13.84 24.54
C THR A 38 -17.25 13.23 23.39
N GLN A 39 -17.70 13.47 22.15
CA GLN A 39 -17.04 13.23 20.86
C GLN A 39 -16.00 12.09 20.84
N ALA A 40 -16.39 10.94 20.28
CA ALA A 40 -15.42 9.90 19.93
C ALA A 40 -14.28 10.52 19.11
N HIS A 41 -13.05 10.37 19.58
CA HIS A 41 -11.87 10.92 18.92
C HIS A 41 -11.59 10.13 17.63
N VAL A 42 -11.59 10.82 16.49
CA VAL A 42 -11.41 10.20 15.16
C VAL A 42 -9.94 10.28 14.75
N SER A 43 -9.31 9.13 14.52
CA SER A 43 -7.90 9.01 14.10
C SER A 43 -7.76 8.55 12.64
N PRO A 44 -6.64 8.83 11.95
CA PRO A 44 -5.52 9.67 12.39
C PRO A 44 -5.90 11.15 12.44
N ASP A 45 -5.23 11.88 13.32
CA ASP A 45 -5.25 13.34 13.34
C ASP A 45 -4.46 13.90 12.16
N PHE A 46 -4.81 15.11 11.75
CA PHE A 46 -4.01 15.86 10.80
C PHE A 46 -2.77 16.46 11.51
N PRO A 47 -1.60 16.54 10.86
CA PRO A 47 -1.31 16.09 9.49
C PRO A 47 -0.95 14.58 9.40
N PHE A 48 -1.28 13.95 8.27
CA PHE A 48 -0.88 12.57 7.97
C PHE A 48 -0.57 12.34 6.49
N LEU A 49 0.14 11.25 6.17
CA LEU A 49 0.32 10.79 4.78
C LEU A 49 -0.65 9.67 4.44
N SER A 50 -1.12 9.66 3.20
CA SER A 50 -1.87 8.55 2.62
C SER A 50 -1.17 8.00 1.40
N VAL A 51 -1.05 6.69 1.34
CA VAL A 51 -0.70 5.94 0.13
C VAL A 51 -1.97 5.36 -0.43
N LEU A 52 -2.40 5.86 -1.58
CA LEU A 52 -3.51 5.27 -2.34
C LEU A 52 -2.95 4.32 -3.38
N ALA A 53 -3.02 3.01 -3.09
CA ALA A 53 -2.55 1.94 -3.97
C ALA A 53 -3.73 1.04 -4.40
N SER A 54 -4.25 1.28 -5.60
CA SER A 54 -5.36 0.55 -6.18
C SER A 54 -5.03 0.05 -7.60
N GLY A 55 -6.00 -0.60 -8.26
CA GLY A 55 -5.88 -0.99 -9.67
C GLY A 55 -5.66 0.20 -10.62
N GLY A 56 -6.18 1.39 -10.29
CA GLY A 56 -6.11 2.58 -11.14
C GLY A 56 -5.33 3.76 -10.57
N HIS A 57 -4.91 3.71 -9.31
CA HIS A 57 -4.24 4.82 -8.64
C HIS A 57 -2.98 4.36 -7.90
N THR A 58 -1.94 5.18 -7.96
CA THR A 58 -0.76 5.07 -7.09
C THR A 58 -0.32 6.48 -6.75
N LEU A 59 -0.80 6.97 -5.61
CA LEU A 59 -0.59 8.35 -5.15
C LEU A 59 -0.02 8.34 -3.74
N LEU A 60 0.84 9.32 -3.47
CA LEU A 60 1.25 9.73 -2.13
C LEU A 60 0.62 11.10 -1.87
N ILE A 61 -0.23 11.17 -0.84
CA ILE A 61 -1.03 12.35 -0.52
C ILE A 61 -0.63 12.82 0.87
N HIS A 62 -0.36 14.11 1.02
CA HIS A 62 -0.26 14.78 2.30
C HIS A 62 -1.59 15.42 2.66
N SER A 63 -2.13 15.08 3.82
CA SER A 63 -3.37 15.65 4.34
C SER A 63 -3.01 16.52 5.54
N ALA A 64 -2.99 17.85 5.35
CA ALA A 64 -2.68 18.81 6.40
C ALA A 64 -3.93 19.25 7.19
N SER A 65 -5.10 19.18 6.57
CA SER A 65 -6.41 19.36 7.22
C SER A 65 -7.50 18.66 6.41
N LEU A 66 -8.76 18.78 6.84
CA LEU A 66 -9.91 18.26 6.10
C LEU A 66 -10.02 18.82 4.67
N THR A 67 -9.49 20.02 4.42
CA THR A 67 -9.60 20.71 3.13
C THR A 67 -8.26 21.03 2.47
N ASP A 68 -7.15 20.86 3.16
CA ASP A 68 -5.80 21.00 2.59
C ASP A 68 -5.18 19.62 2.40
N HIS A 69 -5.27 19.15 1.16
CA HIS A 69 -4.69 17.91 0.71
C HIS A 69 -3.79 18.20 -0.49
N ARG A 70 -2.59 17.61 -0.52
CA ARG A 70 -1.61 17.82 -1.58
C ARG A 70 -1.10 16.49 -2.10
N VAL A 71 -1.11 16.31 -3.42
CA VAL A 71 -0.49 15.14 -4.04
C VAL A 71 1.03 15.33 -4.09
N LEU A 72 1.74 14.69 -3.17
CA LEU A 72 3.21 14.74 -3.09
C LEU A 72 3.88 13.94 -4.21
N GLY A 73 3.28 12.83 -4.62
CA GLY A 73 3.84 11.92 -5.62
C GLY A 73 2.76 11.12 -6.32
N SER A 74 2.98 10.82 -7.59
CA SER A 74 2.09 9.98 -8.40
C SER A 74 2.89 9.12 -9.37
N THR A 75 2.25 8.10 -9.92
CA THR A 75 2.82 7.33 -11.02
C THR A 75 2.73 8.11 -12.34
N ASN A 76 3.81 8.10 -13.12
CA ASN A 76 3.88 8.70 -14.44
C ASN A 76 3.40 7.75 -15.57
N ASP A 77 3.19 6.48 -15.26
CA ASP A 77 2.79 5.46 -16.23
C ASP A 77 1.54 4.69 -15.80
N ILE A 78 1.69 3.45 -15.33
CA ILE A 78 0.60 2.58 -14.88
C ILE A 78 0.53 2.59 -13.36
N ALA A 79 -0.64 2.28 -12.80
CA ALA A 79 -0.77 2.07 -11.36
C ALA A 79 -0.09 0.76 -10.91
N ILE A 80 0.30 0.69 -9.64
CA ILE A 80 0.89 -0.51 -9.05
C ILE A 80 -0.05 -1.72 -9.14
N GLY A 81 -1.37 -1.53 -8.93
CA GLY A 81 -2.33 -2.62 -9.07
C GLY A 81 -2.40 -3.15 -10.50
N GLU A 82 -2.44 -2.26 -11.50
CA GLU A 82 -2.36 -2.65 -12.92
C GLU A 82 -1.05 -3.38 -13.25
N CYS A 83 0.08 -2.92 -12.69
CA CYS A 83 1.37 -3.58 -12.84
C CYS A 83 1.33 -5.03 -12.31
N LEU A 84 0.83 -5.23 -11.09
CA LEU A 84 0.70 -6.55 -10.48
C LEU A 84 -0.27 -7.44 -11.27
N ASP A 85 -1.40 -6.91 -11.72
CA ASP A 85 -2.37 -7.67 -12.53
C ASP A 85 -1.78 -8.12 -13.88
N LYS A 86 -1.03 -7.25 -14.56
CA LYS A 86 -0.33 -7.62 -15.80
C LYS A 86 0.70 -8.72 -15.55
N ILE A 87 1.49 -8.58 -14.49
CA ILE A 87 2.54 -9.55 -14.16
C ILE A 87 1.93 -10.88 -13.74
N ALA A 88 0.82 -10.88 -13.00
CA ALA A 88 0.09 -12.08 -12.65
C ALA A 88 -0.32 -12.89 -13.89
N ARG A 89 -0.79 -12.23 -14.96
CA ARG A 89 -1.14 -12.90 -16.22
C ARG A 89 0.05 -13.53 -16.94
N VAL A 90 1.25 -13.00 -16.73
CA VAL A 90 2.49 -13.49 -17.37
C VAL A 90 3.14 -14.61 -16.54
N VAL A 91 3.13 -14.46 -15.22
CA VAL A 91 3.90 -15.29 -14.29
C VAL A 91 3.08 -16.48 -13.75
N LEU A 92 1.77 -16.33 -13.57
CA LEU A 92 0.96 -17.42 -13.03
C LEU A 92 0.81 -18.57 -14.03
N PRO A 93 0.84 -19.83 -13.57
CA PRO A 93 0.51 -20.97 -14.41
C PRO A 93 -0.92 -20.87 -14.98
N PRO A 94 -1.16 -21.36 -16.22
CA PRO A 94 -2.49 -21.32 -16.83
C PRO A 94 -3.58 -21.98 -15.98
N GLU A 95 -3.23 -23.04 -15.25
CA GLU A 95 -4.16 -23.79 -14.40
C GLU A 95 -4.66 -22.93 -13.23
N VAL A 96 -3.78 -22.11 -12.65
CA VAL A 96 -4.11 -21.17 -11.56
C VAL A 96 -5.02 -20.06 -12.08
N LEU A 97 -4.73 -19.53 -13.28
CA LEU A 97 -5.55 -18.49 -13.92
C LEU A 97 -6.94 -18.99 -14.34
N GLN A 98 -7.08 -20.26 -14.72
CA GLN A 98 -8.36 -20.86 -15.10
C GLN A 98 -9.21 -21.27 -13.90
N ALA A 99 -8.57 -21.63 -12.78
CA ALA A 99 -9.27 -22.02 -11.56
C ALA A 99 -9.87 -20.84 -10.79
N THR A 100 -9.32 -19.63 -10.92
CA THR A 100 -9.83 -18.46 -10.20
C THR A 100 -11.16 -17.97 -10.77
N LYS A 101 -12.09 -17.65 -9.86
CA LYS A 101 -13.36 -16.96 -10.17
C LYS A 101 -13.27 -15.45 -9.95
N SER A 102 -12.17 -14.97 -9.37
CA SER A 102 -11.96 -13.57 -9.02
C SER A 102 -11.09 -12.88 -10.07
N THR A 103 -11.39 -11.61 -10.33
CA THR A 103 -10.59 -10.72 -11.18
C THR A 103 -9.46 -10.02 -10.41
N MET A 104 -9.29 -10.31 -9.11
CA MET A 104 -8.25 -9.74 -8.26
C MET A 104 -6.90 -10.46 -8.45
N TYR A 105 -6.28 -10.28 -9.61
CA TYR A 105 -5.05 -11.00 -9.96
C TYR A 105 -3.85 -10.64 -9.08
N GLY A 106 -3.76 -9.40 -8.58
CA GLY A 106 -2.74 -9.01 -7.61
C GLY A 106 -2.78 -9.82 -6.31
N ALA A 107 -3.97 -10.11 -5.76
CA ALA A 107 -4.10 -10.96 -4.58
C ALA A 107 -3.72 -12.42 -4.89
N LEU A 108 -4.13 -12.92 -6.07
CA LEU A 108 -3.74 -14.25 -6.52
C LEU A 108 -2.22 -14.39 -6.72
N LEU A 109 -1.55 -13.32 -7.16
CA LEU A 109 -0.10 -13.26 -7.29
C LEU A 109 0.60 -13.35 -5.93
N GLU A 110 0.06 -12.67 -4.90
CA GLU A 110 0.53 -12.76 -3.52
C GLU A 110 0.41 -14.19 -2.98
N ASP A 111 -0.77 -14.80 -3.11
CA ASP A 111 -1.04 -16.16 -2.65
C ASP A 111 -0.13 -17.19 -3.34
N PHE A 112 0.11 -17.00 -4.63
CA PHE A 112 1.02 -17.85 -5.39
C PHE A 112 2.48 -17.71 -4.96
N ALA A 113 2.93 -16.48 -4.68
CA ALA A 113 4.28 -16.18 -4.21
C ALA A 113 4.54 -16.66 -2.78
N PHE A 114 3.53 -16.54 -1.92
CA PHE A 114 3.59 -16.84 -0.48
C PHE A 114 2.46 -17.80 -0.08
N PRO A 115 2.47 -19.05 -0.58
CA PRO A 115 1.43 -20.03 -0.28
C PRO A 115 1.37 -20.29 1.22
N VAL A 116 0.16 -20.47 1.75
CA VAL A 116 -0.10 -20.64 3.19
C VAL A 116 0.74 -21.77 3.80
N SER A 117 1.03 -22.83 3.05
CA SER A 117 1.89 -23.94 3.49
C SER A 117 3.35 -23.57 3.77
N LEU A 118 3.81 -22.41 3.29
CA LEU A 118 5.15 -21.86 3.54
C LEU A 118 5.15 -20.75 4.60
N ARG A 119 3.98 -20.34 5.09
CA ARG A 119 3.88 -19.40 6.21
C ARG A 119 4.05 -20.23 7.48
N GLU A 120 5.10 -19.99 8.25
CA GLU A 120 5.25 -20.62 9.56
C GLU A 120 3.99 -20.30 10.39
N GLU A 121 3.35 -21.34 10.92
CA GLU A 121 2.21 -21.19 11.85
C GLU A 121 2.68 -20.31 13.03
N PRO A 122 1.91 -19.28 13.43
CA PRO A 122 2.30 -18.45 14.55
C PRO A 122 2.40 -19.31 15.81
N ALA A 123 3.50 -19.16 16.56
CA ALA A 123 3.78 -19.92 17.78
C ALA A 123 2.79 -19.65 18.95
N SER A 124 1.74 -18.85 18.75
CA SER A 124 0.72 -18.55 19.76
C SER A 124 -0.66 -18.28 19.12
N HIS A 125 -1.71 -18.77 19.78
CA HIS A 125 -3.12 -18.58 19.42
C HIS A 125 -3.62 -17.13 19.45
N ASP A 126 -2.77 -16.15 19.82
CA ASP A 126 -3.13 -14.74 19.98
C ASP A 126 -2.69 -13.85 18.80
N THR A 127 -2.15 -14.43 17.72
CA THR A 127 -1.74 -13.62 16.56
C THR A 127 -2.97 -13.32 15.69
N PRO A 128 -3.37 -12.04 15.51
CA PRO A 128 -4.56 -11.70 14.76
C PRO A 128 -4.45 -12.22 13.32
N THR A 129 -5.45 -13.00 12.89
CA THR A 129 -5.55 -13.49 11.53
C THR A 129 -5.63 -12.30 10.56
N LEU A 130 -4.80 -12.35 9.51
CA LEU A 130 -4.55 -11.31 8.51
C LEU A 130 -5.80 -10.75 7.76
N SER A 131 -7.01 -11.24 8.03
CA SER A 131 -8.14 -11.16 7.10
C SER A 131 -9.21 -10.10 7.37
N SER A 132 -9.26 -9.39 8.51
CA SER A 132 -10.25 -8.29 8.59
C SER A 132 -9.94 -7.08 9.45
N ASP A 133 -9.26 -7.18 10.58
CA ASP A 133 -9.12 -6.01 11.48
C ASP A 133 -7.70 -6.00 12.08
N LEU A 134 -6.77 -5.33 11.38
CA LEU A 134 -5.43 -5.10 11.93
C LEU A 134 -5.49 -3.93 12.91
N PRO A 135 -4.95 -4.08 14.13
CA PRO A 135 -4.87 -2.97 15.06
C PRO A 135 -3.94 -1.89 14.50
N VAL A 136 -4.28 -0.63 14.74
CA VAL A 136 -3.35 0.48 14.53
C VAL A 136 -2.11 0.25 15.39
N CYS A 137 -0.94 0.30 14.78
CA CYS A 137 0.32 0.10 15.48
C CYS A 137 1.47 0.86 14.81
N SER A 138 2.54 1.11 15.57
CA SER A 138 3.75 1.70 15.03
C SER A 138 4.44 0.76 14.04
N ALA A 139 5.23 1.32 13.12
CA ALA A 139 6.02 0.56 12.15
C ALA A 139 6.92 -0.49 12.84
N ASP A 140 7.54 -0.15 13.97
CA ASP A 140 8.32 -1.08 14.78
C ASP A 140 7.49 -2.25 15.30
N LYS A 141 6.34 -1.96 15.90
CA LYS A 141 5.45 -3.00 16.44
C LYS A 141 4.93 -3.90 15.33
N TYR A 142 4.55 -3.35 14.17
CA TYR A 142 4.13 -4.13 13.01
C TYR A 142 5.26 -5.05 12.54
N LYS A 143 6.46 -4.51 12.33
CA LYS A 143 7.63 -5.27 11.87
C LYS A 143 7.93 -6.41 12.84
N ASN A 144 8.04 -6.14 14.14
CA ASN A 144 8.36 -7.14 15.14
C ASN A 144 7.32 -8.27 15.21
N THR A 145 6.04 -7.95 14.98
CA THR A 145 4.94 -8.93 14.97
C THR A 145 4.99 -9.83 13.74
N PHE A 146 5.21 -9.26 12.54
CA PHE A 146 5.04 -9.98 11.27
C PHE A 146 6.33 -10.35 10.53
N GLN A 147 7.51 -9.98 11.05
CA GLN A 147 8.80 -10.22 10.37
C GLN A 147 9.10 -11.69 10.06
N HIS A 148 8.62 -12.62 10.90
CA HIS A 148 8.86 -14.06 10.71
C HIS A 148 8.34 -14.58 9.35
N GLN A 149 7.27 -13.98 8.82
CA GLN A 149 6.66 -14.37 7.54
C GLN A 149 7.53 -14.02 6.32
N TYR A 150 8.45 -13.06 6.50
CA TYR A 150 9.27 -12.48 5.43
C TYR A 150 10.74 -12.40 5.84
N SER A 151 11.22 -13.37 6.63
CA SER A 151 12.59 -13.39 7.18
C SER A 151 13.69 -13.37 6.12
N TRP A 152 13.39 -13.78 4.89
CA TRP A 152 14.30 -13.68 3.74
C TRP A 152 14.50 -12.25 3.24
N TYR A 153 13.58 -11.33 3.55
CA TYR A 153 13.62 -9.95 3.08
C TYR A 153 14.34 -9.03 4.06
N GLU A 154 15.35 -8.33 3.57
CA GLU A 154 16.03 -7.27 4.29
C GLU A 154 16.08 -6.00 3.44
N VAL A 155 15.87 -4.85 4.08
CA VAL A 155 15.94 -3.55 3.39
C VAL A 155 17.40 -3.29 2.98
N PRO A 156 17.68 -3.05 1.68
CA PRO A 156 19.04 -2.77 1.24
C PRO A 156 19.53 -1.41 1.78
N LEU A 157 20.78 -1.36 2.22
CA LEU A 157 21.37 -0.13 2.80
C LEU A 157 21.56 0.96 1.75
N ASN A 158 21.88 0.56 0.52
CA ASN A 158 22.10 1.47 -0.60
C ASN A 158 21.82 0.77 -1.94
N ASN A 159 21.98 1.51 -3.05
CA ASN A 159 21.69 0.97 -4.38
C ASN A 159 22.64 -0.16 -4.80
N GLU A 160 23.93 -0.06 -4.46
CA GLU A 160 24.93 -1.08 -4.78
C GLU A 160 24.63 -2.39 -4.06
N ASP A 161 24.31 -2.30 -2.77
CA ASP A 161 23.85 -3.42 -1.94
C ASP A 161 22.60 -4.07 -2.54
N SER A 162 21.61 -3.27 -2.98
CA SER A 162 20.43 -3.82 -3.64
C SER A 162 20.77 -4.52 -4.96
N MET A 163 21.70 -3.99 -5.77
CA MET A 163 22.08 -4.61 -7.05
C MET A 163 22.78 -5.97 -6.84
N ILE A 164 23.47 -6.15 -5.72
CA ILE A 164 24.14 -7.40 -5.36
C ILE A 164 23.11 -8.41 -4.82
N ARG A 165 22.29 -7.98 -3.86
CA ARG A 165 21.32 -8.85 -3.15
C ARG A 165 20.17 -9.34 -4.04
N ASN A 166 19.75 -8.54 -5.01
CA ASN A 166 18.59 -8.86 -5.84
C ASN A 166 18.90 -9.86 -6.98
N VAL A 167 20.13 -10.37 -7.08
CA VAL A 167 20.47 -11.38 -8.08
C VAL A 167 19.91 -12.72 -7.64
N THR A 168 18.97 -13.24 -8.41
CA THR A 168 18.35 -14.53 -8.16
C THR A 168 19.23 -15.70 -8.61
N ALA A 169 18.89 -16.91 -8.17
CA ALA A 169 19.54 -18.15 -8.61
C ALA A 169 19.47 -18.36 -10.14
N TRP A 170 18.52 -17.69 -10.81
CA TRP A 170 18.28 -17.74 -12.25
C TRP A 170 19.14 -16.73 -13.05
N GLY A 171 20.01 -15.96 -12.38
CA GLY A 171 20.93 -15.00 -13.00
C GLY A 171 20.34 -13.65 -13.35
N TRP A 172 19.03 -13.48 -13.19
CA TRP A 172 18.35 -12.20 -13.39
C TRP A 172 18.15 -11.46 -12.05
N ALA A 173 18.02 -10.13 -12.14
CA ALA A 173 17.76 -9.26 -11.00
C ALA A 173 16.77 -8.17 -11.42
N LEU A 174 15.86 -7.81 -10.50
CA LEU A 174 14.98 -6.67 -10.66
C LEU A 174 15.47 -5.51 -9.81
N ASN A 175 15.86 -4.43 -10.47
CA ASN A 175 16.26 -3.21 -9.78
C ASN A 175 15.05 -2.32 -9.54
N ARG A 176 15.14 -1.50 -8.49
CA ARG A 176 14.14 -0.47 -8.21
C ARG A 176 13.96 0.44 -9.43
N PRO A 177 12.72 0.82 -9.79
CA PRO A 177 12.47 1.75 -10.89
C PRO A 177 13.19 3.09 -10.70
N LEU A 178 13.42 3.80 -11.80
CA LEU A 178 14.06 5.13 -11.83
C LEU A 178 15.50 5.21 -11.27
N THR A 179 16.20 4.08 -11.13
CA THR A 179 17.59 4.02 -10.61
C THR A 179 18.67 4.45 -11.60
N LYS A 180 18.43 4.38 -12.92
CA LYS A 180 19.40 4.77 -13.96
C LYS A 180 18.70 5.49 -15.11
N SER A 181 18.48 6.79 -14.97
CA SER A 181 18.19 7.64 -16.13
C SER A 181 19.44 8.44 -16.45
N GLY A 182 19.99 8.27 -17.65
CA GLY A 182 21.09 9.10 -18.13
C GLY A 182 20.66 10.57 -18.08
N GLY A 183 21.23 11.34 -17.16
CA GLY A 183 21.05 12.80 -17.08
C GLY A 183 20.20 13.37 -15.94
N GLY A 184 19.97 12.70 -14.79
CA GLY A 184 19.38 13.44 -13.66
C GLY A 184 18.96 12.69 -12.39
N ILE A 185 18.86 13.48 -11.32
CA ILE A 185 18.57 13.17 -9.90
C ILE A 185 17.09 12.71 -9.74
N LYS A 186 16.69 11.59 -10.36
CA LYS A 186 15.31 11.04 -10.19
C LYS A 186 15.16 10.08 -9.01
N ILE A 187 16.26 9.65 -8.39
CA ILE A 187 16.25 8.73 -7.24
C ILE A 187 15.62 9.40 -6.01
N ASN A 188 15.86 10.69 -5.81
CA ASN A 188 15.31 11.47 -4.69
C ASN A 188 14.00 12.19 -5.07
N SER A 189 13.31 11.71 -6.11
CA SER A 189 12.03 12.26 -6.53
C SER A 189 10.86 11.44 -5.98
N LEU A 190 9.75 12.12 -5.74
CA LEU A 190 8.47 11.50 -5.34
C LEU A 190 7.71 10.89 -6.53
N GLU A 191 8.28 10.98 -7.74
CA GLU A 191 7.75 10.32 -8.94
C GLU A 191 7.82 8.80 -8.82
N MET A 192 6.79 8.13 -9.32
CA MET A 192 6.70 6.68 -9.41
C MET A 192 6.55 6.21 -10.87
N SER A 193 6.98 4.97 -11.14
CA SER A 193 6.88 4.34 -12.46
C SER A 193 7.01 2.83 -12.30
N PHE A 194 6.16 2.07 -13.00
CA PHE A 194 6.07 0.63 -12.87
C PHE A 194 6.14 -0.11 -14.22
N SER A 195 5.96 0.58 -15.35
CA SER A 195 5.96 -0.05 -16.70
C SER A 195 7.27 -0.79 -17.04
N GLY A 196 8.39 -0.29 -16.54
CA GLY A 196 9.70 -0.93 -16.70
C GLY A 196 9.79 -2.31 -16.04
N ILE A 197 9.09 -2.52 -14.92
CA ILE A 197 9.03 -3.82 -14.22
C ILE A 197 8.30 -4.82 -15.11
N THR A 198 7.12 -4.47 -15.61
CA THR A 198 6.34 -5.33 -16.51
C THR A 198 7.16 -5.76 -17.73
N THR A 199 7.80 -4.80 -18.39
CA THR A 199 8.63 -5.05 -19.58
C THR A 199 9.80 -5.99 -19.27
N MET A 200 10.46 -5.82 -18.12
CA MET A 200 11.58 -6.68 -17.72
C MET A 200 11.11 -8.12 -17.43
N ILE A 201 10.02 -8.28 -16.69
CA ILE A 201 9.45 -9.59 -16.37
C ILE A 201 9.03 -10.34 -17.63
N GLU A 202 8.33 -9.68 -18.55
CA GLU A 202 7.94 -10.29 -19.82
C GLU A 202 9.16 -10.81 -20.60
N ARG A 203 10.26 -10.05 -20.61
CA ARG A 203 11.52 -10.47 -21.26
C ARG A 203 12.16 -11.65 -20.54
N ILE A 204 12.21 -11.64 -19.21
CA ILE A 204 12.77 -12.75 -18.42
C ILE A 204 11.94 -14.01 -18.66
N VAL A 205 10.62 -13.93 -18.62
CA VAL A 205 9.73 -15.08 -18.88
C VAL A 205 9.92 -15.60 -20.30
N ARG A 206 10.01 -14.72 -21.30
CA ARG A 206 10.09 -15.10 -22.71
C ARG A 206 11.44 -15.66 -23.14
N TYR A 207 12.55 -15.14 -22.62
CA TYR A 207 13.89 -15.52 -23.07
C TYR A 207 14.69 -16.28 -22.00
N GLY A 208 14.43 -16.03 -20.73
CA GLY A 208 15.30 -16.51 -19.63
C GLY A 208 16.66 -15.82 -19.65
N MET A 209 17.41 -15.99 -18.55
CA MET A 209 18.78 -15.52 -18.42
C MET A 209 19.69 -16.69 -18.08
N ASP A 210 20.94 -16.61 -18.54
CA ASP A 210 21.98 -17.54 -18.16
C ASP A 210 22.46 -17.22 -16.73
N PRO A 211 22.39 -18.16 -15.77
CA PRO A 211 22.80 -17.94 -14.38
C PRO A 211 24.26 -17.52 -14.20
N ILE A 212 25.15 -17.97 -15.09
CA ILE A 212 26.58 -17.72 -15.03
C ILE A 212 26.91 -16.41 -15.74
N THR A 213 26.49 -16.28 -17.00
CA THR A 213 26.86 -15.10 -17.81
C THR A 213 25.99 -13.89 -17.53
N ARG A 214 24.83 -14.07 -16.87
CA ARG A 214 23.81 -13.04 -16.59
C ARG A 214 23.37 -12.29 -17.84
N LYS A 215 23.39 -12.96 -18.99
CA LYS A 215 22.92 -12.43 -20.26
C LYS A 215 21.57 -13.03 -20.59
N LEU A 216 20.71 -12.21 -21.19
CA LEU A 216 19.44 -12.66 -21.74
C LEU A 216 19.71 -13.63 -22.90
N ASN A 217 19.00 -14.77 -22.92
CA ASN A 217 19.13 -15.69 -24.03
C ASN A 217 18.56 -15.08 -25.31
N LYS A 218 19.06 -15.52 -26.47
CA LYS A 218 18.60 -15.04 -27.77
C LYS A 218 17.36 -15.78 -28.29
N LYS A 219 17.14 -17.00 -27.82
CA LYS A 219 16.03 -17.86 -28.24
C LYS A 219 14.90 -17.77 -27.21
N GLU A 220 13.68 -17.71 -27.71
CA GLU A 220 12.49 -17.76 -26.87
C GLU A 220 12.30 -19.16 -26.28
N ARG A 221 11.92 -19.21 -25.01
CA ARG A 221 11.54 -20.45 -24.30
C ARG A 221 10.02 -20.57 -24.26
N ALA A 222 9.52 -21.81 -24.30
CA ALA A 222 8.10 -22.07 -24.11
C ALA A 222 7.68 -21.76 -22.66
N ALA A 223 6.40 -21.42 -22.47
CA ALA A 223 5.87 -21.15 -21.12
C ALA A 223 6.03 -22.35 -20.16
N THR A 224 6.03 -23.57 -20.69
CA THR A 224 6.23 -24.82 -19.93
C THR A 224 7.67 -25.01 -19.44
N GLU A 225 8.64 -24.27 -19.99
CA GLU A 225 10.05 -24.32 -19.58
C GLU A 225 10.33 -23.47 -18.34
N VAL A 226 9.40 -22.58 -17.95
CA VAL A 226 9.53 -21.78 -16.73
C VAL A 226 9.03 -22.61 -15.54
N SER A 227 9.95 -23.00 -14.68
CA SER A 227 9.66 -23.82 -13.50
C SER A 227 8.70 -23.10 -12.54
N LEU A 228 8.01 -23.87 -11.71
CA LEU A 228 7.13 -23.32 -10.68
C LEU A 228 7.91 -22.43 -9.69
N GLU A 229 9.15 -22.82 -9.37
CA GLU A 229 10.03 -22.08 -8.48
C GLU A 229 10.45 -20.74 -9.08
N GLU A 230 10.88 -20.73 -10.35
CA GLU A 230 11.23 -19.48 -11.05
C GLU A 230 10.02 -18.54 -11.14
N ARG A 231 8.81 -19.06 -11.39
CA ARG A 231 7.58 -18.27 -11.39
C ARG A 231 7.32 -17.64 -10.02
N ARG A 232 7.55 -18.37 -8.93
CA ARG A 232 7.41 -17.82 -7.57
C ARG A 232 8.42 -16.73 -7.30
N ASP A 233 9.67 -16.92 -7.69
CA ASP A 233 10.70 -15.90 -7.54
C ASP A 233 10.37 -14.65 -8.37
N LEU A 234 9.89 -14.81 -9.61
CA LEU A 234 9.43 -13.69 -10.44
C LEU A 234 8.31 -12.90 -9.75
N ALA A 235 7.35 -13.58 -9.13
CA ALA A 235 6.27 -12.94 -8.38
C ALA A 235 6.78 -12.19 -7.14
N ARG A 236 7.65 -12.82 -6.34
CA ARG A 236 8.26 -12.23 -5.14
C ARG A 236 9.10 -11.01 -5.47
N GLU A 237 10.01 -11.14 -6.43
CA GLU A 237 10.92 -10.08 -6.84
C GLU A 237 10.18 -8.90 -7.50
N THR A 238 9.12 -9.18 -8.25
CA THR A 238 8.23 -8.14 -8.77
C THR A 238 7.63 -7.32 -7.65
N MET A 239 6.99 -8.00 -6.69
CA MET A 239 6.36 -7.35 -5.55
C MET A 239 7.39 -6.58 -4.72
N ARG A 240 8.56 -7.18 -4.47
CA ARG A 240 9.67 -6.51 -3.78
C ARG A 240 10.05 -5.22 -4.47
N ALA A 241 10.39 -5.26 -5.76
CA ALA A 241 10.82 -4.08 -6.49
C ALA A 241 9.73 -2.99 -6.57
N ALA A 242 8.46 -3.38 -6.76
CA ALA A 242 7.34 -2.44 -6.82
C ALA A 242 7.02 -1.81 -5.46
N PHE A 243 6.99 -2.60 -4.39
CA PHE A 243 6.68 -2.15 -3.04
C PHE A 243 7.81 -1.33 -2.42
N GLU A 244 9.07 -1.70 -2.64
CA GLU A 244 10.23 -0.88 -2.25
C GLU A 244 10.19 0.48 -2.94
N HIS A 245 9.75 0.52 -4.21
CA HIS A 245 9.62 1.77 -4.95
C HIS A 245 8.64 2.70 -4.23
N VAL A 246 7.46 2.21 -3.85
CA VAL A 246 6.48 3.02 -3.11
C VAL A 246 6.99 3.36 -1.71
N ALA A 247 7.49 2.39 -0.95
CA ALA A 247 7.95 2.58 0.43
C ALA A 247 9.07 3.63 0.52
N SER A 248 10.01 3.64 -0.42
CA SER A 248 11.04 4.68 -0.48
C SER A 248 10.47 6.09 -0.68
N ARG A 249 9.36 6.24 -1.43
CA ARG A 249 8.69 7.54 -1.59
C ARG A 249 7.90 7.94 -0.36
N VAL A 250 7.36 6.99 0.40
CA VAL A 250 6.75 7.28 1.71
C VAL A 250 7.79 7.85 2.66
N VAL A 251 8.98 7.21 2.74
CA VAL A 251 10.09 7.70 3.56
C VAL A 251 10.52 9.11 3.13
N LEU A 252 10.72 9.33 1.83
CA LEU A 252 11.06 10.65 1.29
C LEU A 252 9.95 11.68 1.58
N GLY A 253 8.68 11.28 1.45
CA GLY A 253 7.53 12.11 1.75
C GLY A 253 7.54 12.57 3.20
N LEU A 254 7.67 11.64 4.15
CA LEU A 254 7.77 11.95 5.58
C LEU A 254 8.93 12.91 5.88
N GLN A 255 10.11 12.63 5.33
CA GLN A 255 11.31 13.44 5.55
C GLN A 255 11.23 14.83 4.90
N SER A 256 10.39 15.00 3.88
CA SER A 256 10.21 16.27 3.17
C SER A 256 9.22 17.22 3.84
N GLN A 257 8.40 16.75 4.78
CA GLN A 257 7.36 17.54 5.43
C GLN A 257 7.71 17.77 6.90
N GLN A 258 8.20 18.97 7.22
CA GLN A 258 8.57 19.34 8.58
C GLN A 258 7.41 19.18 9.57
N GLU A 259 6.19 19.54 9.16
CA GLU A 259 4.97 19.43 9.99
C GLU A 259 4.66 17.98 10.41
N LEU A 260 4.94 17.00 9.56
CA LEU A 260 4.77 15.57 9.90
C LEU A 260 5.83 15.09 10.89
N LEU A 261 7.05 15.63 10.80
CA LEU A 261 8.16 15.28 11.70
C LEU A 261 7.98 15.87 13.10
N GLU A 262 7.29 17.01 13.21
CA GLU A 262 6.97 17.67 14.47
C GLU A 262 5.69 17.12 15.13
N ALA A 263 4.81 16.50 14.32
CA ALA A 263 3.63 15.78 14.78
C ALA A 263 3.96 14.34 15.22
N ASN A 264 2.93 13.57 15.60
CA ASN A 264 3.02 12.10 15.71
C ASN A 264 2.69 11.51 14.31
N PRO A 265 3.69 11.26 13.43
CA PRO A 265 3.42 10.97 12.04
C PRO A 265 2.63 9.68 11.85
N ALA A 266 1.58 9.75 11.03
CA ALA A 266 0.78 8.61 10.62
C ALA A 266 0.86 8.38 9.10
N VAL A 267 0.86 7.11 8.70
CA VAL A 267 0.74 6.67 7.31
C VAL A 267 -0.50 5.80 7.16
N VAL A 268 -1.42 6.27 6.34
CA VAL A 268 -2.63 5.56 5.92
C VAL A 268 -2.38 4.81 4.62
N MET A 269 -2.69 3.52 4.60
CA MET A 269 -2.52 2.66 3.43
C MET A 269 -3.90 2.25 2.89
N ALA A 270 -4.35 2.92 1.85
CA ALA A 270 -5.67 2.73 1.25
C ALA A 270 -5.60 2.10 -0.16
N GLY A 271 -6.71 1.51 -0.59
CA GLY A 271 -6.84 0.86 -1.89
C GLY A 271 -6.63 -0.67 -1.85
N GLY A 272 -7.02 -1.36 -2.92
CA GLY A 272 -7.01 -2.83 -2.98
C GLY A 272 -5.61 -3.45 -2.80
N VAL A 273 -4.54 -2.77 -3.23
CA VAL A 273 -3.17 -3.28 -3.09
C VAL A 273 -2.65 -3.10 -1.66
N ALA A 274 -3.21 -2.17 -0.88
CA ALA A 274 -2.86 -2.00 0.52
C ALA A 274 -3.29 -3.19 1.41
N ALA A 275 -4.11 -4.10 0.89
CA ALA A 275 -4.43 -5.38 1.52
C ALA A 275 -3.24 -6.35 1.52
N ASN A 276 -2.26 -6.16 0.63
CA ASN A 276 -1.14 -7.07 0.46
C ASN A 276 -0.22 -7.04 1.68
N SER A 277 -0.05 -8.20 2.31
CA SER A 277 0.67 -8.31 3.57
C SER A 277 2.18 -8.12 3.42
N PHE A 278 2.73 -8.52 2.28
CA PHE A 278 4.14 -8.28 1.95
C PHE A 278 4.41 -6.79 1.72
N PHE A 279 3.49 -6.05 1.11
CA PHE A 279 3.59 -4.60 0.95
C PHE A 279 3.63 -3.89 2.30
N ARG A 280 2.73 -4.26 3.21
CA ARG A 280 2.70 -3.73 4.58
C ARG A 280 4.02 -4.01 5.31
N HIS A 281 4.57 -5.23 5.16
CA HIS A 281 5.86 -5.59 5.73
C HIS A 281 7.01 -4.75 5.13
N ILE A 282 7.08 -4.61 3.81
CA ILE A 282 8.11 -3.78 3.15
C ILE A 282 8.04 -2.34 3.64
N LEU A 283 6.84 -1.77 3.75
CA LEU A 283 6.66 -0.41 4.25
C LEU A 283 7.20 -0.26 5.68
N ALA A 284 6.72 -1.11 6.60
CA ALA A 284 7.16 -1.08 8.00
C ALA A 284 8.68 -1.25 8.13
N SER A 285 9.25 -2.22 7.40
CA SER A 285 10.69 -2.46 7.39
C SER A 285 11.49 -1.25 6.87
N ASN A 286 11.05 -0.60 5.79
CA ASN A 286 11.71 0.60 5.26
C ASN A 286 11.61 1.77 6.25
N LEU A 287 10.44 1.99 6.86
CA LEU A 287 10.27 3.04 7.87
C LEU A 287 11.21 2.84 9.06
N CYS A 288 11.29 1.61 9.60
CA CYS A 288 12.21 1.29 10.69
C CYS A 288 13.67 1.57 10.33
N THR A 289 14.13 1.12 9.15
CA THR A 289 15.51 1.30 8.69
C THR A 289 15.89 2.78 8.51
N HIS A 290 14.92 3.63 8.16
CA HIS A 290 15.13 5.05 7.90
C HIS A 290 14.81 5.98 9.09
N GLY A 291 14.73 5.43 10.31
CA GLY A 291 14.53 6.22 11.54
C GLY A 291 13.07 6.63 11.80
N CYS A 292 12.13 6.13 11.01
CA CYS A 292 10.69 6.39 11.11
C CYS A 292 9.95 5.23 11.82
N SER A 293 10.60 4.55 12.76
CA SER A 293 10.07 3.35 13.43
C SER A 293 8.83 3.63 14.31
N HIS A 294 8.68 4.87 14.77
CA HIS A 294 7.57 5.33 15.61
C HIS A 294 6.31 5.71 14.81
N VAL A 295 6.40 5.83 13.48
CA VAL A 295 5.27 6.19 12.62
C VAL A 295 4.12 5.20 12.81
N GLU A 296 2.91 5.71 13.04
CA GLU A 296 1.71 4.88 13.13
C GLU A 296 1.23 4.44 11.75
N LEU A 297 0.89 3.16 11.62
CA LEU A 297 0.40 2.56 10.39
C LEU A 297 -1.08 2.26 10.50
N TYR A 298 -1.85 2.80 9.56
CA TYR A 298 -3.28 2.56 9.43
C TYR A 298 -3.54 1.73 8.18
N PHE A 299 -4.12 0.55 8.37
CA PHE A 299 -4.51 -0.37 7.30
C PHE A 299 -6.02 -0.60 7.34
N PRO A 300 -6.84 0.29 6.74
CA PRO A 300 -8.28 0.11 6.73
C PRO A 300 -8.68 -1.26 6.17
N PRO A 301 -9.76 -1.87 6.68
CA PRO A 301 -10.25 -3.14 6.16
C PRO A 301 -10.52 -3.07 4.65
N PRO A 302 -10.21 -4.12 3.86
CA PRO A 302 -10.33 -4.09 2.39
C PRO A 302 -11.73 -3.68 1.88
N LYS A 303 -12.79 -4.01 2.62
CA LYS A 303 -14.17 -3.60 2.32
C LYS A 303 -14.39 -2.09 2.28
N PHE A 304 -13.56 -1.31 2.98
CA PHE A 304 -13.60 0.15 2.99
C PHE A 304 -12.55 0.79 2.06
N CYS A 305 -11.57 0.01 1.59
CA CYS A 305 -10.51 0.46 0.68
C CYS A 305 -10.92 0.48 -0.81
N THR A 306 -12.01 -0.19 -1.17
CA THR A 306 -12.58 -0.15 -2.53
C THR A 306 -13.65 0.94 -2.62
N ASP A 307 -13.96 1.42 -3.83
CA ASP A 307 -14.95 2.49 -4.01
C ASP A 307 -16.32 2.07 -3.44
N ASN A 308 -16.78 2.78 -2.41
CA ASN A 308 -18.04 2.48 -1.72
C ASN A 308 -18.78 3.76 -1.29
N ALA A 309 -20.08 3.64 -1.02
CA ALA A 309 -20.88 4.80 -0.61
C ALA A 309 -20.56 5.29 0.81
N ALA A 310 -20.05 4.42 1.69
CA ALA A 310 -19.77 4.79 3.08
C ALA A 310 -18.63 5.80 3.21
N MET A 311 -17.55 5.65 2.44
CA MET A 311 -16.45 6.64 2.40
C MET A 311 -16.92 8.02 1.91
N ILE A 312 -17.86 8.05 0.96
CA ILE A 312 -18.45 9.29 0.45
C ILE A 312 -19.34 9.93 1.52
N ALA A 313 -20.22 9.15 2.16
CA ALA A 313 -21.08 9.62 3.22
C ALA A 313 -20.30 10.19 4.41
N TRP A 314 -19.22 9.50 4.82
CA TRP A 314 -18.36 9.97 5.90
C TRP A 314 -17.61 11.25 5.57
N THR A 315 -17.03 11.34 4.36
CA THR A 315 -16.38 12.57 3.90
C THR A 315 -17.36 13.73 3.89
N GLY A 316 -18.58 13.50 3.38
CA GLY A 316 -19.64 14.51 3.39
C GLY A 316 -20.06 14.92 4.79
N LEU A 317 -20.09 13.97 5.75
CA LEU A 317 -20.38 14.26 7.15
C LEU A 317 -19.28 15.12 7.79
N GLU A 318 -18.00 14.75 7.66
CA GLU A 318 -16.89 15.56 8.19
C GLU A 318 -16.91 16.97 7.58
N MET A 319 -17.13 17.09 6.27
CA MET A 319 -17.24 18.39 5.58
C MET A 319 -18.43 19.21 6.08
N PHE A 320 -19.60 18.58 6.24
CA PHE A 320 -20.82 19.24 6.71
C PHE A 320 -20.69 19.73 8.15
N GLU A 321 -20.13 18.91 9.05
CA GLU A 321 -19.87 19.28 10.45
C GLU A 321 -18.84 20.41 10.56
N ALA A 322 -17.88 20.48 9.63
CA ALA A 322 -16.96 21.60 9.50
C ALA A 322 -17.57 22.86 8.84
N GLY A 323 -18.86 22.83 8.47
CA GLY A 323 -19.59 23.97 7.93
C GLY A 323 -19.52 24.13 6.41
N TYR A 324 -18.96 23.16 5.69
CA TYR A 324 -18.93 23.17 4.22
C TYR A 324 -20.24 22.64 3.65
N ILE A 325 -20.87 23.44 2.78
CA ILE A 325 -22.13 23.12 2.12
C ILE A 325 -22.06 23.56 0.66
N ASP A 326 -22.43 22.65 -0.24
CA ASP A 326 -22.53 22.95 -1.67
C ASP A 326 -23.92 23.47 -2.05
N PRO A 327 -24.04 24.34 -3.08
CA PRO A 327 -25.33 24.78 -3.59
C PRO A 327 -26.04 23.65 -4.36
N LEU A 328 -27.37 23.73 -4.49
CA LEU A 328 -28.15 22.76 -5.29
C LEU A 328 -27.83 22.77 -6.79
N SER A 329 -27.01 23.72 -7.26
CA SER A 329 -26.59 23.87 -8.66
C SER A 329 -25.33 23.07 -9.03
N ILE A 330 -24.78 22.24 -8.14
CA ILE A 330 -23.57 21.46 -8.42
C ILE A 330 -23.69 20.61 -9.68
N ARG A 331 -22.56 20.41 -10.35
CA ARG A 331 -22.41 19.55 -11.53
C ARG A 331 -21.26 18.58 -11.32
N ALA A 332 -21.27 17.48 -12.07
CA ALA A 332 -20.16 16.55 -12.08
C ALA A 332 -18.92 17.22 -12.69
N ILE A 333 -17.77 17.10 -12.01
CA ILE A 333 -16.47 17.60 -12.49
C ILE A 333 -15.64 16.41 -12.93
N ARG A 334 -15.23 16.39 -14.20
CA ARG A 334 -14.50 15.23 -14.75
C ARG A 334 -13.09 15.09 -14.18
N LYS A 335 -12.41 16.21 -13.98
CA LYS A 335 -11.05 16.27 -13.44
C LYS A 335 -11.03 17.30 -12.32
N TRP A 336 -11.18 16.80 -11.09
CA TRP A 336 -11.16 17.62 -9.89
C TRP A 336 -9.83 17.38 -9.17
N PRO A 337 -8.88 18.34 -9.24
CA PRO A 337 -7.63 18.25 -8.48
C PRO A 337 -7.93 18.23 -6.99
N LEU A 338 -7.17 17.42 -6.23
CA LEU A 338 -7.37 17.30 -4.80
C LEU A 338 -6.97 18.59 -4.06
N ASP A 339 -5.96 19.29 -4.60
CA ASP A 339 -5.43 20.55 -4.09
C ASP A 339 -6.40 21.73 -4.31
N ASP A 340 -7.37 21.59 -5.21
CA ASP A 340 -8.42 22.58 -5.53
C ASP A 340 -9.79 22.14 -5.00
N LEU A 341 -9.83 21.48 -3.83
CA LEU A 341 -11.05 20.90 -3.27
C LEU A 341 -12.16 21.95 -3.09
N LEU A 342 -11.87 23.10 -2.48
CA LEU A 342 -12.87 24.14 -2.20
C LEU A 342 -13.14 25.07 -3.39
N HIS A 343 -12.27 25.05 -4.39
CA HIS A 343 -12.33 25.93 -5.56
C HIS A 343 -12.20 25.11 -6.84
N PRO A 344 -13.16 24.19 -7.10
CA PRO A 344 -13.09 23.34 -8.26
C PRO A 344 -13.01 24.16 -9.56
N PRO A 345 -12.26 23.68 -10.56
CA PRO A 345 -12.20 24.33 -11.86
C PRO A 345 -13.60 24.41 -12.48
N SER A 346 -13.86 25.52 -13.16
CA SER A 346 -15.10 25.71 -13.92
C SER A 346 -15.11 24.72 -15.09
N ASP A 347 -16.01 23.73 -15.06
CA ASP A 347 -16.29 22.93 -16.26
C ASP A 347 -17.00 23.86 -17.26
N GLY A 348 -16.28 24.18 -18.35
CA GLY A 348 -16.70 25.11 -19.40
C GLY A 348 -18.03 24.76 -20.07
#